data_AF-A0A2D7IND6-F1
#
_entry.id   AF-A0A2D7IND6-F1
#
_cell.length_a   1.000
_cell.length_b   1.000
_cell.length_c   1.000
_cell.angle_alpha   90.00
_cell.angle_beta   90.00
_cell.angle_gamma   90.00
#
_symmetry.space_group_name_H-M   'P 1'
#
loop_
_entity.id
_entity.type
_entity.pdbx_description
1 polymer ?
#
loop_
_entity_poly.entity_id
_entity_poly.type
_entity_poly.pdbx_seq_one_letter_code
_entity_poly.pdbx_strand_id
1 'polypeptide(L)'
;EALALPSLDSAKTALRTQQIIAYESGVIDHPDPFGGSYVIEKMTKDFFNASTELIGKIDSMGGAIEAINNGFVEHEISNSAYEYQKNIDSNQKIIVGVNKFEDEGEDEDINSLQNIDPVEVEKQIKGLSTFKKTRNNIQVNESLKKLQITAKGDENIMPDIIHCVKNNCTLGEISDTLRLVFGEY
;
A
#
# COMPACT_ATOMS: atom_id res chain seq x y z
N GLU A 1 14.80 -4.77 0.17
CA GLU A 1 13.54 -4.07 0.51
C GLU A 1 13.65 -3.24 1.79
N ALA A 2 14.43 -3.65 2.80
CA ALA A 2 14.52 -2.95 4.08
C ALA A 2 15.22 -1.58 4.07
N LEU A 3 15.92 -1.19 2.99
CA LEU A 3 16.81 -0.02 2.97
C LEU A 3 16.37 1.12 2.05
N ALA A 4 15.90 0.84 0.83
CA ALA A 4 15.43 1.85 -0.12
C ALA A 4 14.50 1.25 -1.19
N LEU A 5 13.97 2.12 -2.07
CA LEU A 5 13.31 1.68 -3.30
C LEU A 5 14.22 0.71 -4.10
N PRO A 6 13.67 -0.30 -4.79
CA PRO A 6 14.47 -1.32 -5.46
C PRO A 6 15.38 -0.72 -6.54
N SER A 7 16.68 -1.06 -6.47
CA SER A 7 17.62 -0.80 -7.57
C SER A 7 17.26 -1.62 -8.82
N LEU A 8 17.80 -1.26 -9.98
CA LEU A 8 17.60 -2.02 -11.23
C LEU A 8 18.01 -3.50 -11.08
N ASP A 9 19.10 -3.77 -10.38
CA ASP A 9 19.59 -5.13 -10.16
C ASP A 9 18.72 -5.92 -9.18
N SER A 10 18.23 -5.27 -8.12
CA SER A 10 17.26 -5.88 -7.18
C SER A 10 15.94 -6.21 -7.90
N ALA A 11 15.43 -5.26 -8.69
CA ALA A 11 14.21 -5.45 -9.48
C ALA A 11 14.38 -6.55 -10.53
N LYS A 12 15.54 -6.62 -11.19
CA LYS A 12 15.85 -7.69 -12.15
C LYS A 12 15.91 -9.05 -11.47
N THR A 13 16.51 -9.15 -10.29
CA THR A 13 16.53 -10.39 -9.49
C THR A 13 15.12 -10.85 -9.16
N ALA A 14 14.28 -9.95 -8.61
CA ALA A 14 12.88 -10.26 -8.32
C ALA A 14 12.09 -10.73 -9.56
N LEU A 15 12.30 -10.08 -10.70
CA LEU A 15 11.70 -10.50 -11.98
C LEU A 15 12.19 -11.88 -12.42
N ARG A 16 13.49 -12.16 -12.32
CA ARG A 16 14.06 -13.46 -12.68
C ARG A 16 13.57 -14.58 -11.78
N THR A 17 13.38 -14.32 -10.48
CA THR A 17 12.75 -15.28 -9.55
C THR A 17 11.36 -15.69 -10.05
N GLN A 18 10.52 -14.74 -10.45
CA GLN A 18 9.20 -15.04 -11.01
C GLN A 18 9.28 -15.82 -12.33
N GLN A 19 10.25 -15.50 -13.19
CA GLN A 19 10.46 -16.20 -14.46
C GLN A 19 10.92 -17.64 -14.26
N ILE A 20 11.81 -17.90 -13.30
CA ILE A 20 12.24 -19.26 -12.96
C ILE A 20 11.05 -20.07 -12.43
N ILE A 21 10.24 -19.50 -11.53
CA ILE A 21 9.03 -20.16 -11.06
C ILE A 21 8.10 -20.47 -12.24
N ALA A 22 7.87 -19.51 -13.14
CA ALA A 22 6.95 -19.69 -14.25
C ALA A 22 7.43 -20.66 -15.33
N TYR A 23 8.71 -20.62 -15.72
CA TYR A 23 9.21 -21.33 -16.91
C TYR A 23 10.07 -22.55 -16.61
N GLU A 24 10.65 -22.66 -15.40
CA GLU A 24 11.62 -23.71 -15.08
C GLU A 24 11.14 -24.63 -13.96
N SER A 25 10.27 -24.17 -13.05
CA SER A 25 9.86 -24.98 -11.89
C SER A 25 8.83 -26.08 -12.20
N GLY A 26 8.10 -25.97 -13.33
CA GLY A 26 7.00 -26.87 -13.69
C GLY A 26 5.73 -26.70 -12.84
N VAL A 27 5.71 -25.80 -11.86
CA VAL A 27 4.56 -25.61 -10.94
C VAL A 27 3.28 -25.20 -11.67
N ILE A 28 3.42 -24.50 -12.81
CA ILE A 28 2.29 -23.98 -13.59
C ILE A 28 1.59 -25.05 -14.44
N ASP A 29 2.18 -26.24 -14.59
CA ASP A 29 1.59 -27.34 -15.37
C ASP A 29 0.35 -27.93 -14.69
N HIS A 30 0.13 -27.58 -13.41
CA HIS A 30 -1.01 -28.00 -12.61
C HIS A 30 -1.68 -26.78 -11.95
N PRO A 31 -3.01 -26.57 -12.10
CA PRO A 31 -3.68 -25.39 -11.54
C PRO A 31 -3.69 -25.30 -10.01
N ASP A 32 -3.73 -26.44 -9.31
CA ASP A 32 -3.65 -26.52 -7.84
C ASP A 32 -2.76 -27.72 -7.46
N PRO A 33 -1.43 -27.54 -7.47
CA PRO A 33 -0.49 -28.64 -7.22
C PRO A 33 -0.54 -29.14 -5.77
N PHE A 34 -1.21 -28.43 -4.86
CA PHE A 34 -1.33 -28.80 -3.45
C PHE A 34 -2.69 -29.40 -3.08
N GLY A 35 -3.67 -29.36 -3.99
CA GLY A 35 -5.01 -29.91 -3.78
C GLY A 35 -4.98 -31.37 -3.35
N GLY A 36 -5.77 -31.70 -2.32
CA GLY A 36 -5.83 -33.05 -1.75
C GLY A 36 -4.68 -33.41 -0.80
N SER A 37 -3.67 -32.55 -0.62
CA SER A 37 -2.67 -32.72 0.44
C SER A 37 -3.33 -32.59 1.81
N TYR A 38 -3.38 -33.67 2.59
CA TYR A 38 -4.00 -33.66 3.92
C TYR A 38 -3.52 -32.50 4.82
N VAL A 39 -2.23 -32.16 4.76
CA VAL A 39 -1.66 -31.08 5.57
C VAL A 39 -2.18 -29.72 5.10
N ILE A 40 -2.11 -29.44 3.80
CA ILE A 40 -2.53 -28.14 3.24
C ILE A 40 -4.05 -27.97 3.35
N GLU A 41 -4.83 -29.01 3.11
CA GLU A 41 -6.28 -29.01 3.27
C GLU A 41 -6.68 -28.72 4.73
N LYS A 42 -6.00 -29.35 5.69
CA LYS A 42 -6.22 -29.08 7.11
C LYS A 42 -5.86 -27.63 7.46
N MET A 43 -4.69 -27.15 7.05
CA MET A 43 -4.26 -25.77 7.31
C MET A 43 -5.22 -24.75 6.68
N THR A 44 -5.70 -25.02 5.48
CA THR A 44 -6.68 -24.19 4.78
C THR A 44 -8.00 -24.13 5.54
N LYS A 45 -8.50 -25.28 6.02
CA LYS A 45 -9.71 -25.35 6.83
C LYS A 45 -9.56 -24.61 8.16
N ASP A 46 -8.43 -24.79 8.85
CA ASP A 46 -8.16 -24.13 10.13
C ASP A 46 -8.08 -22.61 9.94
N PHE A 47 -7.42 -22.13 8.89
CA PHE A 47 -7.37 -20.71 8.52
C PHE A 47 -8.76 -20.14 8.18
N PHE A 48 -9.56 -20.88 7.41
CA PHE A 48 -10.93 -20.48 7.06
C PHE A 48 -11.81 -20.34 8.31
N ASN A 49 -11.77 -21.31 9.23
CA ASN A 49 -12.55 -21.27 10.46
C ASN A 49 -12.16 -20.08 11.33
N ALA A 50 -10.86 -19.86 11.55
CA ALA A 50 -10.35 -18.74 12.33
C ALA A 50 -10.72 -17.38 11.71
N SER A 51 -10.62 -17.26 10.38
CA SER A 51 -11.00 -16.04 9.66
C SER A 51 -12.50 -15.77 9.77
N THR A 52 -13.33 -16.82 9.66
CA THR A 52 -14.79 -16.71 9.77
C THR A 52 -15.21 -16.32 11.18
N GLU A 53 -14.55 -16.86 12.21
CA GLU A 53 -14.77 -16.46 13.60
C GLU A 53 -14.43 -14.98 13.83
N LEU A 54 -13.29 -14.52 13.30
CA LEU A 54 -12.88 -13.11 13.39
C LEU A 54 -13.88 -12.18 12.67
N ILE A 55 -14.36 -12.57 11.49
CA ILE A 55 -15.42 -11.84 10.77
C ILE A 55 -16.68 -11.76 11.63
N GLY A 56 -17.13 -12.87 12.21
CA GLY A 56 -18.29 -12.88 13.11
C GLY A 56 -18.11 -11.97 14.33
N LYS A 57 -16.90 -11.90 14.90
CA LYS A 57 -16.55 -10.96 15.98
C LYS A 57 -16.70 -9.51 15.51
N ILE A 58 -16.15 -9.16 14.34
CA ILE A 58 -16.28 -7.81 13.75
C ILE A 58 -17.74 -7.47 13.49
N ASP A 59 -18.52 -8.39 12.92
CA ASP A 59 -19.95 -8.17 12.66
C ASP A 59 -20.73 -7.94 13.96
N SER A 60 -20.41 -8.67 15.03
CA SER A 60 -21.02 -8.47 16.35
C SER A 60 -20.70 -7.12 17.01
N MET A 61 -19.61 -6.46 16.58
CA MET A 61 -19.21 -5.11 17.02
C MET A 61 -19.91 -4.00 16.25
N GLY A 62 -20.74 -4.32 15.25
CA GLY A 62 -21.37 -3.33 14.36
C GLY A 62 -20.68 -3.20 13.00
N GLY A 63 -19.78 -4.12 12.66
CA GLY A 63 -19.09 -4.19 11.38
C GLY A 63 -17.73 -3.47 11.37
N ALA A 64 -17.09 -3.46 10.20
CA ALA A 64 -15.70 -3.02 10.05
C ALA A 64 -15.45 -1.55 10.45
N ILE A 65 -16.37 -0.64 10.12
CA ILE A 65 -16.22 0.78 10.45
C ILE A 65 -16.19 0.98 11.97
N GLU A 66 -17.11 0.33 12.69
CA GLU A 66 -17.18 0.44 14.14
C GLU A 66 -15.97 -0.21 14.82
N ALA A 67 -15.49 -1.34 14.28
CA ALA A 67 -14.28 -2.00 14.72
C ALA A 67 -12.99 -1.17 14.51
N ILE A 68 -12.96 -0.28 13.52
CA ILE A 68 -11.88 0.69 13.34
C ILE A 68 -12.05 1.84 14.34
N ASN A 69 -13.25 2.42 14.42
CA ASN A 69 -13.52 3.57 15.30
C ASN A 69 -13.28 3.27 16.79
N ASN A 70 -13.52 2.04 17.22
CA ASN A 70 -13.28 1.61 18.60
C ASN A 70 -11.85 1.10 18.85
N GLY A 71 -10.98 1.12 17.83
CA GLY A 71 -9.56 0.76 17.92
C GLY A 71 -9.29 -0.74 17.96
N PHE A 72 -10.29 -1.60 17.70
CA PHE A 72 -10.12 -3.05 17.74
C PHE A 72 -9.09 -3.55 16.72
N VAL A 73 -9.16 -3.05 15.47
CA VAL A 73 -8.26 -3.48 14.39
C VAL A 73 -6.82 -3.09 14.68
N GLU A 74 -6.58 -1.84 15.09
CA GLU A 74 -5.27 -1.32 15.47
C GLU A 74 -4.68 -2.10 16.64
N HIS A 75 -5.50 -2.44 17.64
CA HIS A 75 -5.07 -3.22 18.78
C HIS A 75 -4.63 -4.65 18.39
N GLU A 76 -5.41 -5.36 17.58
CA GLU A 76 -5.06 -6.72 17.12
C GLU A 76 -3.77 -6.73 16.28
N ILE A 77 -3.59 -5.74 15.39
CA ILE A 77 -2.35 -5.58 14.62
C ILE A 77 -1.16 -5.31 15.54
N SER A 78 -1.32 -4.38 16.48
CA SER A 78 -0.26 -4.01 17.42
C SER A 78 0.13 -5.18 18.33
N ASN A 79 -0.84 -5.93 18.83
CA ASN A 79 -0.61 -7.11 19.65
C ASN A 79 0.10 -8.23 18.86
N SER A 80 -0.32 -8.47 17.61
CA SER A 80 0.36 -9.42 16.72
C SER A 80 1.80 -9.01 16.44
N ALA A 81 2.06 -7.71 16.19
CA ALA A 81 3.41 -7.20 15.96
C ALA A 81 4.28 -7.32 17.21
N TYR A 82 3.72 -7.02 18.39
CA TYR A 82 4.41 -7.15 19.67
C TYR A 82 4.81 -8.60 19.96
N GLU A 83 3.89 -9.56 19.84
CA GLU A 83 4.22 -10.98 20.05
C GLU A 83 5.20 -11.49 19.00
N TYR A 84 5.10 -11.03 17.75
CA TYR A 84 6.09 -11.35 16.72
C TYR A 84 7.50 -10.87 17.09
N GLN A 85 7.64 -9.61 17.51
CA GLN A 85 8.92 -9.04 17.94
C GLN A 85 9.47 -9.75 19.17
N LYS A 86 8.63 -10.00 20.18
CA LYS A 86 8.99 -10.75 21.38
C LYS A 86 9.47 -12.16 21.06
N ASN A 87 8.88 -12.84 20.08
CA ASN A 87 9.34 -14.15 19.62
C ASN A 87 10.71 -14.10 18.93
N ILE A 88 11.02 -13.01 18.23
CA ILE A 88 12.36 -12.75 17.66
C ILE A 88 13.36 -12.51 18.79
N ASP A 89 13.06 -11.59 19.71
CA ASP A 89 13.96 -11.19 20.79
C ASP A 89 14.27 -12.36 21.75
N SER A 90 13.29 -13.24 21.96
CA SER A 90 13.44 -14.46 22.77
C SER A 90 14.01 -15.66 22.02
N ASN A 91 14.39 -15.51 20.74
CA ASN A 91 14.89 -16.58 19.87
C ASN A 91 13.93 -17.78 19.70
N GLN A 92 12.63 -17.60 19.98
CA GLN A 92 11.60 -18.59 19.66
C GLN A 92 11.31 -18.62 18.16
N LYS A 93 11.48 -17.47 17.49
CA LYS A 93 11.46 -17.33 16.04
C LYS A 93 12.85 -16.93 15.56
N ILE A 94 13.47 -17.81 14.79
CA ILE A 94 14.81 -17.56 14.23
C ILE A 94 14.70 -16.82 12.90
N ILE A 95 15.39 -15.68 12.80
CA ILE A 95 15.62 -14.94 11.57
C ILE A 95 17.12 -14.94 11.31
N VAL A 96 17.53 -15.71 10.29
CA VAL A 96 18.93 -15.87 9.90
C VAL A 96 19.51 -14.52 9.48
N GLY A 97 20.68 -14.18 10.02
CA GLY A 97 21.35 -12.89 9.78
C GLY A 97 20.84 -11.75 10.65
N VAL A 98 19.87 -11.97 11.55
CA VAL A 98 19.33 -10.94 12.45
C VAL A 98 19.49 -11.30 13.92
N ASN A 99 18.96 -12.45 14.36
CA ASN A 99 19.07 -12.90 15.77
C ASN A 99 19.82 -14.22 15.93
N LYS A 100 20.20 -14.83 14.80
CA LYS A 100 21.01 -16.04 14.74
C LYS A 100 21.78 -16.08 13.44
N PHE A 101 23.03 -16.56 13.52
CA PHE A 101 23.96 -16.57 12.39
C PHE A 101 24.18 -15.14 11.85
N GLU A 102 24.38 -14.19 12.77
CA GLU A 102 24.76 -12.82 12.44
C GLU A 102 26.19 -12.81 11.90
N ASP A 103 26.39 -12.10 10.79
CA ASP A 103 27.72 -11.87 10.23
C ASP A 103 28.27 -10.55 10.82
N GLU A 104 29.49 -10.57 11.36
CA GLU A 104 30.14 -9.40 11.99
C GLU A 104 30.78 -8.43 10.95
N GLY A 105 30.48 -8.58 9.66
CA GLY A 105 31.30 -8.04 8.56
C GLY A 105 30.56 -7.18 7.54
N GLU A 106 31.15 -6.00 7.30
CA GLU A 106 30.89 -4.97 6.28
C GLU A 106 29.51 -4.29 6.33
N ASP A 107 29.50 -3.05 6.85
CA ASP A 107 28.41 -2.10 6.64
C ASP A 107 28.10 -2.03 5.14
N GLU A 108 26.88 -2.43 4.75
CA GLU A 108 26.44 -2.33 3.36
C GLU A 108 26.62 -0.89 2.86
N ASP A 109 27.13 -0.71 1.63
CA ASP A 109 27.36 0.62 1.06
C ASP A 109 26.04 1.37 0.83
N ILE A 110 25.64 2.14 1.85
CA ILE A 110 24.45 2.99 1.89
C ILE A 110 24.44 3.97 0.70
N ASN A 111 25.59 4.31 0.12
CA ASN A 111 25.67 5.22 -1.03
C ASN A 111 25.08 4.61 -2.32
N SER A 112 24.88 3.30 -2.38
CA SER A 112 24.23 2.61 -3.51
C SER A 112 22.70 2.65 -3.46
N LEU A 113 22.12 3.14 -2.37
CA LEU A 113 20.68 3.25 -2.20
C LEU A 113 20.10 4.35 -3.09
N GLN A 114 18.91 4.08 -3.64
CA GLN A 114 18.21 5.05 -4.45
C GLN A 114 17.76 6.24 -3.60
N ASN A 115 18.31 7.42 -3.89
CA ASN A 115 17.97 8.68 -3.23
C ASN A 115 17.01 9.53 -4.08
N ILE A 116 16.23 10.39 -3.41
CA ILE A 116 15.41 11.40 -4.09
C ILE A 116 16.34 12.51 -4.61
N ASP A 117 16.32 12.77 -5.92
CA ASP A 117 17.10 13.85 -6.52
C ASP A 117 16.46 15.22 -6.23
N PRO A 118 17.12 16.11 -5.46
CA PRO A 118 16.60 17.45 -5.17
C PRO A 118 16.38 18.29 -6.43
N VAL A 119 17.15 18.05 -7.51
CA VAL A 119 17.02 18.76 -8.79
C VAL A 119 15.69 18.43 -9.46
N GLU A 120 15.26 17.17 -9.42
CA GLU A 120 13.96 16.77 -9.98
C GLU A 120 12.79 17.33 -9.15
N VAL A 121 12.95 17.47 -7.82
CA VAL A 121 11.96 18.16 -6.97
C VAL A 121 11.82 19.62 -7.39
N GLU A 122 12.92 20.35 -7.54
CA GLU A 122 12.90 21.74 -8.00
C GLU A 122 12.27 21.88 -9.39
N LYS A 123 12.62 20.99 -10.31
CA LYS A 123 12.08 20.96 -11.66
C LYS A 123 10.58 20.70 -11.67
N GLN A 124 10.08 19.80 -10.83
CA GLN A 124 8.65 19.55 -10.67
C GLN A 124 7.93 20.78 -10.11
N ILE A 125 8.50 21.47 -9.11
CA ILE A 125 7.93 22.71 -8.54
C ILE A 125 7.86 23.81 -9.61
N LYS A 126 8.95 24.03 -10.36
CA LYS A 126 9.02 25.02 -11.44
C LYS A 126 8.03 24.68 -12.57
N GLY A 127 7.94 23.40 -12.94
CA GLY A 127 7.00 22.88 -13.93
C GLY A 127 5.54 23.12 -13.51
N LEU A 128 5.20 22.79 -12.27
CA LEU A 128 3.88 23.02 -11.70
C LEU A 128 3.50 24.51 -11.67
N SER A 129 4.42 25.38 -11.24
CA SER A 129 4.20 26.83 -11.21
C SER A 129 3.93 27.39 -12.61
N THR A 130 4.72 26.95 -13.60
CA THR A 130 4.54 27.34 -15.00
C THR A 130 3.21 26.84 -15.55
N PHE A 131 2.89 25.56 -15.32
CA PHE A 131 1.64 24.93 -15.73
C PHE A 131 0.41 25.66 -15.19
N LYS A 132 0.41 26.04 -13.90
CA LYS A 132 -0.70 26.80 -13.30
C LYS A 132 -0.86 28.20 -13.92
N LYS A 133 0.22 28.84 -14.36
CA LYS A 133 0.20 30.16 -14.99
C LYS A 133 -0.31 30.12 -16.44
N THR A 134 -0.03 29.05 -17.19
CA THR A 134 -0.30 28.98 -18.63
C THR A 134 -1.64 28.31 -18.99
N ARG A 135 -2.22 27.52 -18.09
CA ARG A 135 -3.52 26.86 -18.30
C ARG A 135 -4.70 27.83 -18.28
N ASN A 136 -5.85 27.37 -18.75
CA ASN A 136 -7.11 28.11 -18.64
C ASN A 136 -7.64 28.08 -17.19
N ASN A 137 -7.29 29.10 -16.41
CA ASN A 137 -7.70 29.20 -15.01
C ASN A 137 -9.21 29.44 -14.82
N ILE A 138 -9.93 29.93 -15.83
CA ILE A 138 -11.39 30.07 -15.75
C ILE A 138 -12.03 28.68 -15.74
N GLN A 139 -11.68 27.83 -16.72
CA GLN A 139 -12.19 26.44 -16.80
C GLN A 139 -11.82 25.61 -15.57
N VAL A 140 -10.61 25.79 -15.03
CA VAL A 140 -10.19 25.12 -13.78
C VAL A 140 -11.11 25.50 -12.63
N ASN A 141 -11.32 26.80 -12.41
CA ASN A 141 -12.17 27.28 -11.33
C ASN A 141 -13.63 26.82 -11.48
N GLU A 142 -14.16 26.79 -12.69
CA GLU A 142 -15.51 26.27 -12.97
C GLU A 142 -15.61 24.77 -12.66
N SER A 143 -14.60 23.99 -13.07
CA SER A 143 -14.56 22.55 -12.82
C SER A 143 -14.49 22.23 -11.33
N LEU A 144 -13.61 22.92 -10.59
CA LEU A 144 -13.46 22.74 -9.14
C LEU A 144 -14.73 23.15 -8.39
N LYS A 145 -15.38 24.25 -8.79
CA LYS A 145 -16.67 24.65 -8.20
C LYS A 145 -17.74 23.59 -8.42
N LYS A 146 -17.81 23.02 -9.62
CA LYS A 146 -18.76 21.94 -9.92
C LYS A 146 -18.49 20.72 -9.04
N LEU A 147 -17.24 20.27 -8.96
CA LEU A 147 -16.83 19.18 -8.07
C LEU A 147 -17.23 19.45 -6.62
N GLN A 148 -17.03 20.68 -6.12
CA GLN A 148 -17.40 21.06 -4.76
C GLN A 148 -18.92 20.98 -4.53
N ILE A 149 -19.74 21.34 -5.52
CA ILE A 149 -21.20 21.26 -5.43
C ILE A 149 -21.62 19.79 -5.37
N THR A 150 -21.12 18.96 -6.28
CA THR A 150 -21.42 17.52 -6.34
C THR A 150 -21.00 16.81 -5.05
N ALA A 151 -19.82 17.14 -4.52
CA ALA A 151 -19.30 16.55 -3.29
C ALA A 151 -20.13 16.87 -2.04
N LYS A 152 -20.93 17.95 -2.06
CA LYS A 152 -21.85 18.29 -0.96
C LYS A 152 -23.17 17.50 -0.99
N GLY A 153 -23.47 16.86 -2.13
CA GLY A 153 -24.65 16.01 -2.28
C GLY A 153 -24.28 14.53 -2.22
N ASP A 154 -25.26 13.69 -2.57
CA ASP A 154 -25.10 12.23 -2.65
C ASP A 154 -24.80 11.74 -4.08
N GLU A 155 -24.41 12.66 -4.96
CA GLU A 155 -24.11 12.35 -6.36
C GLU A 155 -22.71 11.74 -6.52
N ASN A 156 -22.51 10.98 -7.60
CA ASN A 156 -21.21 10.41 -7.90
C ASN A 156 -20.22 11.52 -8.31
N ILE A 157 -19.15 11.70 -7.54
CA ILE A 157 -18.11 12.72 -7.77
C ILE A 157 -17.10 12.35 -8.89
N MET A 158 -17.02 11.08 -9.28
CA MET A 158 -15.99 10.62 -10.24
C MET A 158 -16.06 11.30 -11.61
N PRO A 159 -17.24 11.50 -12.24
CA PRO A 159 -17.34 12.25 -13.49
C PRO A 159 -16.76 13.67 -13.40
N ASP A 160 -16.94 14.35 -12.27
CA ASP A 160 -16.42 15.71 -12.08
C ASP A 160 -14.91 15.70 -11.80
N ILE A 161 -14.38 14.71 -11.10
CA ILE A 161 -12.92 14.52 -10.95
C ILE A 161 -12.28 14.32 -12.33
N ILE A 162 -12.86 13.48 -13.19
CA ILE A 162 -12.37 13.27 -14.57
C ILE A 162 -12.43 14.59 -15.36
N HIS A 163 -13.49 15.38 -15.18
CA HIS A 163 -13.62 16.68 -15.83
C HIS A 163 -12.55 17.67 -15.34
N CYS A 164 -12.29 17.73 -14.03
CA CYS A 164 -11.22 18.51 -13.44
C CYS A 164 -9.85 18.15 -14.03
N VAL A 165 -9.52 16.86 -14.12
CA VAL A 165 -8.24 16.39 -14.70
C VAL A 165 -8.14 16.78 -16.17
N LYS A 166 -9.20 16.58 -16.97
CA LYS A 166 -9.23 16.99 -18.39
C LYS A 166 -9.05 18.50 -18.58
N ASN A 167 -9.54 19.29 -17.61
CA ASN A 167 -9.40 20.74 -17.60
C ASN A 167 -8.14 21.21 -16.84
N ASN A 168 -7.14 20.35 -16.66
CA ASN A 168 -5.83 20.70 -16.09
C ASN A 168 -5.87 21.15 -14.62
N CYS A 169 -6.84 20.70 -13.84
CA CYS A 169 -6.79 20.81 -12.38
C CYS A 169 -5.67 19.92 -11.83
N THR A 170 -4.96 20.38 -10.80
CA THR A 170 -3.88 19.59 -10.18
C THR A 170 -4.44 18.68 -9.08
N LEU A 171 -3.71 17.62 -8.75
CA LEU A 171 -4.08 16.71 -7.65
C LEU A 171 -4.35 17.48 -6.36
N GLY A 172 -3.45 18.40 -6.00
CA GLY A 172 -3.61 19.25 -4.81
C GLY A 172 -4.89 20.08 -4.84
N GLU A 173 -5.24 20.71 -5.97
CA GLU A 173 -6.48 21.52 -6.07
C GLU A 173 -7.75 20.68 -5.97
N ILE A 174 -7.76 19.48 -6.54
CA ILE A 174 -8.87 18.53 -6.40
C ILE A 174 -8.99 18.10 -4.94
N SER A 175 -7.88 17.67 -4.32
CA SER A 175 -7.85 17.26 -2.90
C SER A 175 -8.27 18.40 -1.97
N ASP A 176 -7.77 19.62 -2.17
CA ASP A 176 -8.13 20.80 -1.37
C ASP A 176 -9.62 21.11 -1.49
N THR A 177 -10.17 21.00 -2.69
CA THR A 177 -11.61 21.20 -2.93
C THR A 177 -12.46 20.19 -2.14
N LEU A 178 -12.04 18.92 -2.10
CA LEU A 178 -12.72 17.88 -1.34
C LEU A 178 -12.53 18.05 0.18
N ARG A 179 -11.34 18.48 0.63
CA ARG A 179 -11.07 18.80 2.04
C ARG A 179 -11.98 19.90 2.57
N LEU A 180 -12.33 20.89 1.76
CA LEU A 180 -13.30 21.92 2.15
C LEU A 180 -14.71 21.38 2.41
N VAL A 181 -15.03 20.18 1.92
CA VAL A 181 -16.35 19.55 2.08
C VAL A 181 -16.31 18.47 3.16
N PHE A 182 -15.30 17.61 3.14
CA PHE A 182 -15.22 16.41 3.99
C PHE A 182 -14.32 16.57 5.22
N GLY A 183 -13.49 17.63 5.28
CA GLY A 183 -12.48 17.78 6.31
C GLY A 183 -11.21 16.97 6.03
N GLU A 184 -10.43 16.72 7.08
CA GLU A 184 -9.21 15.91 7.08
C GLU A 184 -9.33 14.85 8.19
N TYR A 185 -8.80 13.65 7.96
CA TYR A 185 -8.70 12.55 8.93
C TYR A 185 -7.23 12.28 9.25
#